data_AF-A0A0F5VFJ6-F1
#
_entry.id   AF-A0A0F5VFJ6-F1
#
_cell.length_a   1.000
_cell.length_b   1.000
_cell.length_c   1.000
_cell.angle_alpha   90.00
_cell.angle_beta   90.00
_cell.angle_gamma   90.00
#
_symmetry.space_group_name_H-M   'P 1'
#
loop_
_entity.id
_entity.type
_entity.pdbx_description
1 polymer ?
#
loop_
_entity_poly.entity_id
_entity_poly.type
_entity_poly.pdbx_seq_one_letter_code
_entity_poly.pdbx_strand_id
1 'polypeptide(L)'
;MVTFLIILGFVFTVVLAFRGVILANMLQYQLGVKKGAIEVYYIVQVEAFTTGDSIFNLDNDNKLELYRSCINNIRYMYFAIFIVVLLIFIHELT
;
A
#
# COMPACT_ATOMS: atom_id res chain seq x y z
N MET A 1 -19.32 -14.80 14.04
CA MET A 1 -19.28 -13.41 13.52
C MET A 1 -17.85 -12.90 13.32
N VAL A 2 -16.94 -13.08 14.29
CA VAL A 2 -15.54 -12.60 14.17
C VAL A 2 -14.79 -13.24 13.00
N THR A 3 -14.92 -14.55 12.78
CA THR A 3 -14.33 -15.26 11.62
C THR A 3 -14.72 -14.64 10.28
N PHE A 4 -15.97 -14.20 10.13
CA PHE A 4 -16.44 -13.54 8.91
C PHE A 4 -15.76 -12.16 8.71
N LEU A 5 -15.57 -11.39 9.79
CA LEU A 5 -14.83 -10.12 9.75
C LEU A 5 -13.36 -10.33 9.39
N ILE A 6 -12.73 -11.40 9.88
CA ILE A 6 -11.36 -11.78 9.51
C ILE A 6 -11.27 -12.07 8.00
N ILE A 7 -12.20 -12.86 7.46
CA ILE A 7 -12.24 -13.17 6.01
C ILE A 7 -12.44 -11.90 5.19
N LEU A 8 -13.39 -11.04 5.57
CA LEU A 8 -13.61 -9.77 4.88
C LEU A 8 -12.38 -8.86 4.93
N GLY A 9 -11.72 -8.77 6.08
CA GLY A 9 -10.49 -8.01 6.24
C GLY A 9 -9.36 -8.55 5.38
N PHE A 10 -9.20 -9.88 5.32
CA PHE A 10 -8.23 -10.51 4.42
C PHE A 10 -8.50 -10.17 2.95
N VAL A 11 -9.74 -10.33 2.47
CA VAL A 11 -10.12 -9.95 1.10
C VAL A 11 -9.83 -8.47 0.84
N PHE A 12 -10.16 -7.59 1.78
CA PHE A 12 -9.87 -6.16 1.65
C PHE A 12 -8.38 -5.87 1.55
N THR A 13 -7.53 -6.54 2.35
CA THR A 13 -6.07 -6.38 2.25
C THR A 13 -5.52 -6.84 0.90
N VAL A 14 -6.06 -7.93 0.33
CA VAL A 14 -5.69 -8.40 -1.01
C VAL A 14 -6.06 -7.35 -2.07
N VAL A 15 -7.27 -6.79 -1.99
CA VAL A 15 -7.71 -5.73 -2.92
C VAL A 15 -6.79 -4.50 -2.84
N LEU A 16 -6.41 -4.07 -1.64
CA LEU A 16 -5.48 -2.96 -1.46
C LEU A 16 -4.08 -3.28 -1.99
N ALA A 17 -3.59 -4.51 -1.82
CA ALA A 17 -2.31 -4.93 -2.37
C ALA A 17 -2.29 -4.85 -3.91
N PHE A 18 -3.32 -5.39 -4.58
CA PHE A 18 -3.45 -5.29 -6.03
C PHE A 18 -3.56 -3.83 -6.51
N ARG A 19 -4.37 -3.01 -5.84
CA ARG A 19 -4.48 -1.59 -6.13
C ARG A 19 -3.13 -0.88 -5.98
N GLY A 20 -2.34 -1.24 -4.97
CA GLY A 20 -0.99 -0.72 -4.74
C GLY A 20 -0.05 -1.01 -5.91
N VAL A 21 -0.05 -2.24 -6.43
CA VAL A 21 0.77 -2.63 -7.59
C VAL A 21 0.35 -1.87 -8.86
N ILE A 22 -0.95 -1.67 -9.08
CA ILE A 22 -1.45 -0.90 -10.23
C ILE A 22 -0.98 0.56 -10.15
N LEU A 23 -1.12 1.19 -8.98
CA LEU A 23 -0.64 2.56 -8.75
C LEU A 23 0.87 2.68 -8.96
N ALA A 24 1.64 1.72 -8.47
CA ALA A 24 3.09 1.67 -8.67
C ALA A 24 3.46 1.47 -10.15
N ASN A 25 2.69 0.70 -10.92
CA ASN A 25 2.91 0.53 -12.35
C ASN A 25 2.64 1.84 -13.12
N MET A 26 1.55 2.55 -12.78
CA MET A 26 1.27 3.86 -13.37
C MET A 26 2.37 4.87 -13.02
N LEU A 27 2.87 4.83 -11.77
CA LEU A 27 3.94 5.71 -11.32
C LEU A 27 5.26 5.39 -12.03
N GLN A 28 5.59 4.11 -12.17
CA GLN A 28 6.74 3.62 -12.95
C GLN A 28 6.71 4.15 -14.39
N TYR A 29 5.55 4.06 -15.04
CA TYR A 29 5.34 4.57 -16.39
C TYR A 29 5.55 6.09 -16.48
N GLN A 30 5.00 6.86 -15.54
CA GLN A 30 5.15 8.33 -15.54
C GLN A 30 6.56 8.81 -15.17
N LEU A 31 7.29 8.06 -14.34
CA LEU A 31 8.66 8.38 -13.96
C LEU A 31 9.69 7.96 -15.01
N GLY A 32 9.33 7.08 -15.95
CA GLY A 32 10.24 6.57 -16.97
C GLY A 32 11.41 5.75 -16.40
N VAL A 33 11.25 5.17 -15.20
CA VAL A 33 12.30 4.40 -14.54
C VAL A 33 12.37 2.97 -15.08
N LYS A 34 13.59 2.42 -15.23
CA LYS A 34 13.82 1.03 -15.68
C LYS A 34 13.39 -0.04 -14.67
N LYS A 35 13.02 0.38 -13.45
CA LYS A 35 12.58 -0.50 -12.37
C LYS A 35 11.24 -1.16 -12.71
N GLY A 36 11.02 -2.39 -12.25
CA GLY A 36 9.73 -3.05 -12.37
C GLY A 36 8.67 -2.45 -11.44
N ALA A 37 7.38 -2.60 -11.75
CA ALA A 37 6.29 -2.07 -10.93
C ALA A 37 6.34 -2.55 -9.46
N ILE A 38 6.73 -3.81 -9.23
CA ILE A 38 6.90 -4.37 -7.88
C ILE A 38 8.05 -3.68 -7.14
N GLU A 39 9.16 -3.37 -7.82
CA GLU A 39 10.29 -2.68 -7.19
C GLU A 39 9.91 -1.24 -6.83
N VAL A 40 9.20 -0.54 -7.72
CA VAL A 40 8.64 0.79 -7.42
C VAL A 40 7.70 0.71 -6.22
N TYR A 41 6.83 -0.29 -6.18
CA TYR A 41 5.93 -0.51 -5.05
C TYR A 41 6.69 -0.67 -3.72
N TYR A 42 7.75 -1.48 -3.69
CA TYR A 42 8.57 -1.65 -2.48
C TYR A 42 9.27 -0.37 -2.04
N ILE A 43 9.76 0.45 -2.97
CA ILE A 43 10.38 1.74 -2.64
C ILE A 43 9.35 2.65 -1.98
N VAL A 44 8.19 2.83 -2.62
CA VAL A 44 7.10 3.64 -2.06
C VAL A 44 6.65 3.07 -0.71
N GLN A 45 6.67 1.75 -0.52
CA GLN A 45 6.33 1.11 0.74
C GLN A 45 7.29 1.48 1.86
N VAL A 46 8.60 1.50 1.59
CA VAL A 46 9.58 2.00 2.56
C VAL A 46 9.33 3.48 2.85
N GLU A 47 9.16 4.30 1.81
CA GLU A 47 8.91 5.74 1.94
C GLU A 47 7.60 6.07 2.66
N ALA A 48 6.62 5.16 2.68
CA ALA A 48 5.36 5.34 3.42
C ALA A 48 5.56 5.41 4.95
N PHE A 49 6.64 4.79 5.46
CA PHE A 49 6.93 4.67 6.89
C PHE A 49 8.20 5.42 7.32
N THR A 50 9.01 5.92 6.37
CA THR A 50 10.17 6.76 6.67
C THR A 50 9.83 8.23 6.51
N THR A 51 10.47 9.09 7.31
CA THR A 51 10.45 10.54 7.11
C THR A 51 11.63 10.93 6.23
N GLY A 52 11.35 11.47 5.04
CA GLY A 52 12.37 11.88 4.07
C GLY A 52 11.77 12.32 2.74
N ASP A 53 12.59 12.96 1.92
CA ASP A 53 12.24 13.27 0.54
C ASP A 53 12.18 12.00 -0.30
N SER A 54 11.25 11.95 -1.25
CA SER A 54 11.14 10.80 -2.15
C SER A 54 12.36 10.71 -3.05
N ILE A 55 12.84 9.49 -3.32
CA ILE A 55 13.91 9.25 -4.29
C ILE A 55 13.46 9.50 -5.74
N PHE A 56 12.16 9.67 -5.97
CA PHE A 56 11.60 9.92 -7.29
C PHE A 56 11.58 11.41 -7.62
N ASN A 57 11.81 11.74 -8.90
CA ASN A 57 11.60 13.10 -9.38
C ASN A 57 10.09 13.36 -9.59
N LEU A 58 9.49 14.02 -8.60
CA LEU A 58 8.06 14.36 -8.53
C LEU A 58 7.79 15.82 -8.94
N ASP A 59 8.45 16.26 -10.01
CA ASP A 59 8.36 17.61 -10.59
C ASP A 59 6.98 18.00 -11.17
N ASN A 60 6.09 17.01 -11.35
CA ASN A 60 4.76 17.21 -11.92
C ASN A 60 3.69 16.85 -10.88
N ASP A 61 2.66 17.70 -10.77
CA ASP A 61 1.52 17.51 -9.87
C ASP A 61 0.86 16.13 -10.03
N ASN A 62 0.76 15.61 -11.25
CA ASN A 62 0.21 14.28 -11.51
C ASN A 62 1.06 13.16 -10.91
N LYS A 63 2.40 13.28 -11.01
CA LYS A 63 3.34 12.29 -10.43
C LYS A 63 3.26 12.34 -8.91
N LEU A 64 3.20 13.54 -8.34
CA LEU A 64 3.10 13.77 -6.90
C LEU A 64 1.78 13.21 -6.34
N GLU A 65 0.65 13.44 -7.02
CA GLU A 65 -0.65 12.91 -6.64
C GLU A 65 -0.68 11.38 -6.68
N LEU A 66 -0.12 10.79 -7.74
CA LEU A 66 -0.05 9.35 -7.90
C LEU A 66 0.86 8.71 -6.84
N TYR A 67 2.01 9.32 -6.56
CA TYR A 67 2.89 8.92 -5.48
C TYR A 67 2.20 8.98 -4.12
N ARG A 68 1.52 10.10 -3.80
CA ARG A 68 0.73 10.24 -2.55
C ARG A 68 -0.39 9.19 -2.46
N SER A 69 -1.07 8.91 -3.57
CA SER A 69 -2.10 7.87 -3.63
C SER A 69 -1.53 6.49 -3.34
N CYS A 70 -0.33 6.21 -3.84
CA CYS A 70 0.40 4.97 -3.59
C CYS A 70 0.80 4.85 -2.11
N ILE A 71 1.36 5.91 -1.51
CA ILE A 71 1.68 5.99 -0.07
C ILE A 71 0.42 5.76 0.79
N ASN A 72 -0.67 6.46 0.51
CA ASN A 72 -1.91 6.33 1.27
C ASN A 72 -2.52 4.93 1.14
N ASN A 73 -2.48 4.34 -0.06
CA ASN A 73 -2.92 2.96 -0.27
C ASN A 73 -2.14 1.97 0.62
N ILE A 74 -0.82 2.11 0.67
CA ILE A 74 0.04 1.27 1.51
C ILE A 74 -0.31 1.46 2.98
N ARG A 75 -0.47 2.70 3.44
CA ARG A 75 -0.85 2.98 4.84
C ARG A 75 -2.20 2.36 5.20
N TYR A 76 -3.21 2.49 4.33
CA TYR A 76 -4.51 1.83 4.55
C TYR A 76 -4.41 0.32 4.57
N MET A 77 -3.56 -0.27 3.71
CA MET A 77 -3.32 -1.72 3.70
C MET A 77 -2.73 -2.19 5.02
N TYR A 78 -1.69 -1.52 5.53
CA TYR A 78 -1.08 -1.86 6.80
C TYR A 78 -2.01 -1.65 7.99
N PHE A 79 -2.83 -0.59 7.96
CA PHE A 79 -3.86 -0.37 8.97
C PHE A 79 -4.91 -1.49 8.98
N ALA A 80 -5.35 -1.93 7.80
CA ALA A 80 -6.26 -3.06 7.68
C ALA A 80 -5.64 -4.37 8.17
N ILE A 81 -4.38 -4.65 7.83
CA ILE A 81 -3.64 -5.83 8.33
C ILE A 81 -3.59 -5.79 9.86
N PHE A 82 -3.26 -4.64 10.46
CA PHE A 82 -3.22 -4.49 11.91
C PHE A 82 -4.56 -4.82 12.57
N ILE A 83 -5.68 -4.32 12.02
CA ILE A 83 -7.02 -4.65 12.52
C ILE A 83 -7.31 -6.14 12.41
N VAL A 84 -6.98 -6.76 11.27
CA VAL A 84 -7.21 -8.20 11.07
C VAL A 84 -6.41 -9.03 12.08
N VAL A 85 -5.15 -8.69 12.31
CA VAL A 85 -4.29 -9.35 13.30
C VAL A 85 -4.87 -9.19 14.71
N LEU A 86 -5.33 -7.99 15.08
CA LEU A 86 -5.99 -7.74 16.36
C LEU A 86 -7.25 -8.60 16.52
N LEU A 87 -8.07 -8.72 15.47
CA LEU A 87 -9.28 -9.54 15.48
C LEU A 87 -8.97 -11.04 15.66
N ILE A 88 -7.86 -11.52 15.08
CA ILE A 88 -7.41 -12.91 15.28
C ILE A 88 -7.06 -13.14 16.75
N PHE A 89 -6.25 -12.26 17.36
CA PHE A 89 -5.90 -12.38 18.78
C PHE A 89 -7.12 -12.33 19.70
N ILE A 90 -8.07 -11.43 19.44
CA ILE A 90 -9.31 -11.37 20.22
C ILE A 90 -10.12 -12.66 20.06
N HIS A 91 -10.19 -13.21 18.85
CA HIS A 91 -10.92 -14.45 18.58
C HIS A 91 -10.31 -15.66 19.31
N GLU A 92 -8.99 -15.74 19.41
CA GLU A 92 -8.31 -16.83 20.13
C GLU A 92 -8.46 -16.74 21.65
N LEU A 93 -8.73 -15.54 22.19
CA LEU A 93 -8.90 -15.30 23.62
C LEU A 93 -10.35 -15.51 24.12
N THR A 94 -11.33 -15.64 23.22
CA THR A 94 -12.76 -15.78 23.53
C THR A 94 -13.33 -17.12 23.09
#